data_AF-A0A7R9IL90-F1
#
_entry.id   AF-A0A7R9IL90-F1
#
_cell.length_a   1.000
_cell.length_b   1.000
_cell.length_c   1.000
_cell.angle_alpha   90.00
_cell.angle_beta   90.00
_cell.angle_gamma   90.00
#
_symmetry.space_group_name_H-M   'P 1'
#
loop_
_entity.id
_entity.type
_entity.pdbx_description
1 polymer ?
#
loop_
_entity_poly.entity_id
_entity_poly.type
_entity_poly.pdbx_seq_one_letter_code
_entity_poly.pdbx_strand_id
1 'polypeptide(L)'
;MGVGHVSGILVGNSTSAILDGVALLTLLPRGEDYSITTPYAHCKGILMGTLTMELGGKVILDCEKTGVLWTCLQPFLGGVDQTNMISGRLKLGKETLATIEGYWDGAVNIKDRRTGEEQLLWKPTPEVRAQRLKRYTVSIDHQGDFESENLWQHVSAAILGDDQIVATEEKTVLEEAQRAAVKERKLKCLEWVPKHFEQDLISGQWVYKHADLRPWDPRNDVCQYEFNYVIQTKTRHQTPMIRTSSIVSVDQSNTRSSVSLIKSSKLQLAGKGPRDSESSSPEVEFHSDSSQSEGNADSAQRHRRLVTDPRMLEKLDNLEKCLQAQTDKLDKLQRGMEQMAKFQRERVHPSVVRFGAPYESVMVVLVVLALQYLLSFLFAKH
;
A
#
# COMPACT_ATOMS: atom_id res chain seq x y z
N MET A 1 -2.48 10.31 3.90
CA MET A 1 -1.41 9.32 4.21
C MET A 1 -1.63 8.14 3.29
N GLY A 2 -0.61 7.71 2.54
CA GLY A 2 -0.70 6.53 1.67
C GLY A 2 0.15 5.39 2.22
N VAL A 3 -0.27 4.15 1.96
CA VAL A 3 0.55 2.96 2.21
C VAL A 3 1.13 2.53 0.87
N GLY A 4 2.45 2.47 0.79
CA GLY A 4 3.18 2.00 -0.39
C GLY A 4 3.74 0.60 -0.15
N HIS A 5 3.65 -0.25 -1.15
CA HIS A 5 4.37 -1.53 -1.20
C HIS A 5 5.71 -1.31 -1.91
N VAL A 6 6.78 -1.91 -1.40
CA VAL A 6 8.11 -1.83 -2.03
C VAL A 6 8.52 -3.22 -2.47
N SER A 7 8.77 -3.38 -3.77
CA SER A 7 9.19 -4.63 -4.38
C SER A 7 10.65 -4.52 -4.83
N GLY A 8 11.54 -5.34 -4.27
CA GLY A 8 12.95 -5.40 -4.65
C GLY A 8 13.20 -6.39 -5.80
N ILE A 9 13.92 -5.97 -6.84
CA ILE A 9 14.28 -6.81 -7.99
C ILE A 9 15.79 -6.72 -8.23
N LEU A 10 16.49 -7.85 -8.15
CA LEU A 10 17.90 -7.96 -8.54
C LEU A 10 18.01 -8.34 -10.02
N VAL A 11 18.72 -7.54 -10.80
CA VAL A 11 18.97 -7.76 -12.24
C VAL A 11 20.47 -7.64 -12.51
N GLY A 12 21.20 -8.76 -12.40
CA GLY A 12 22.64 -8.82 -12.69
C GLY A 12 23.45 -7.89 -11.79
N ASN A 13 24.07 -6.85 -12.38
CA ASN A 13 24.88 -5.85 -11.67
C ASN A 13 24.06 -4.66 -11.13
N SER A 14 22.74 -4.81 -10.98
CA SER A 14 21.85 -3.74 -10.54
C SER A 14 20.68 -4.28 -9.73
N THR A 15 20.11 -3.46 -8.85
CA THR A 15 18.90 -3.75 -8.08
C THR A 15 17.92 -2.59 -8.23
N SER A 16 16.64 -2.88 -8.39
CA SER A 16 15.58 -1.88 -8.41
C SER A 16 14.64 -2.08 -7.23
N ALA A 17 14.26 -0.99 -6.58
CA ALA A 17 13.15 -0.95 -5.65
C ALA A 17 11.97 -0.27 -6.36
N ILE A 18 10.96 -1.06 -6.71
CA ILE A 18 9.71 -0.56 -7.28
C ILE A 18 8.81 -0.15 -6.12
N LEU A 19 8.42 1.11 -6.10
CA LEU A 19 7.47 1.63 -5.13
C LEU A 19 6.07 1.57 -5.75
N ASP A 20 5.36 0.49 -5.43
CA ASP A 20 3.98 0.26 -5.80
C ASP A 20 3.07 0.99 -4.79
N GLY A 21 2.70 2.22 -5.12
CA GLY A 21 1.83 3.03 -4.29
C GLY A 21 1.39 4.29 -5.01
N VAL A 22 0.19 4.77 -4.64
CA VAL A 22 -0.33 6.07 -5.09
C VAL A 22 -0.51 6.95 -3.87
N ALA A 23 0.09 8.13 -3.89
CA ALA A 23 -0.17 9.17 -2.91
C ALA A 23 -1.38 9.99 -3.36
N LEU A 24 -2.40 10.05 -2.50
CA LEU A 24 -3.58 10.89 -2.73
C LEU A 24 -3.40 12.22 -1.98
N LEU A 25 -3.37 13.32 -2.72
CA LEU A 25 -3.36 14.69 -2.20
C LEU A 25 -4.72 15.34 -2.45
N THR A 26 -5.45 15.64 -1.37
CA THR A 26 -6.72 16.36 -1.46
C THR A 26 -6.54 17.82 -1.09
N LEU A 27 -6.88 18.73 -2.00
CA LEU A 27 -7.01 20.15 -1.70
C LEU A 27 -8.43 20.43 -1.17
N LEU A 28 -8.61 20.25 0.13
CA LEU A 28 -9.92 20.30 0.80
C LEU A 28 -10.78 21.53 0.43
N PRO A 29 -10.25 22.77 0.38
CA PRO A 29 -11.07 23.94 0.03
C PRO A 29 -11.58 23.94 -1.40
N ARG A 30 -10.88 23.24 -2.31
CA ARG A 30 -11.23 23.14 -3.74
C ARG A 30 -12.01 21.86 -4.04
N GLY A 31 -12.00 20.89 -3.12
CA GLY A 31 -12.54 19.56 -3.36
C GLY A 31 -11.82 18.82 -4.48
N GLU A 32 -10.55 19.15 -4.75
CA GLU A 32 -9.72 18.54 -5.79
C GLU A 32 -8.89 17.40 -5.19
N ASP A 33 -8.85 16.27 -5.89
CA ASP A 33 -8.08 15.09 -5.50
C ASP A 33 -7.01 14.83 -6.57
N TYR A 34 -5.76 14.73 -6.13
CA TYR A 34 -4.60 14.50 -6.97
C TYR A 34 -3.96 13.14 -6.64
N SER A 35 -4.01 12.23 -7.60
CA SER A 35 -3.34 10.93 -7.53
C SER A 35 -1.93 11.05 -8.05
N ILE A 36 -0.93 10.74 -7.21
CA ILE A 36 0.49 10.90 -7.50
C ILE A 36 1.19 9.55 -7.41
N THR A 37 1.83 9.10 -8.49
CA THR A 37 2.66 7.89 -8.45
C THR A 37 4.08 8.20 -8.00
N THR A 38 4.78 7.21 -7.46
CA THR A 38 6.18 7.33 -7.07
C THR A 38 7.13 6.80 -8.15
N PRO A 39 8.32 7.40 -8.34
CA PRO A 39 9.36 6.79 -9.16
C PRO A 39 9.89 5.52 -8.50
N TYR A 40 10.51 4.63 -9.27
CA TYR A 40 11.29 3.53 -8.70
C TYR A 40 12.72 3.98 -8.43
N ALA A 41 13.38 3.37 -7.45
CA ALA A 41 14.81 3.58 -7.22
C ALA A 41 15.60 2.47 -7.91
N HIS A 42 16.65 2.84 -8.64
CA HIS A 42 17.53 1.93 -9.35
C HIS A 42 18.95 2.10 -8.83
N CYS A 43 19.55 1.00 -8.37
CA CYS A 43 20.90 0.96 -7.85
C CYS A 43 21.79 0.18 -8.84
N LYS A 44 22.83 0.81 -9.36
CA LYS A 44 23.81 0.22 -10.29
C LYS A 44 25.14 -0.02 -9.58
N GLY A 45 25.93 -0.95 -10.12
CA GLY A 45 27.31 -1.16 -9.66
C GLY A 45 27.42 -1.97 -8.38
N ILE A 46 26.45 -2.88 -8.15
CA ILE A 46 26.39 -3.69 -6.92
C ILE A 46 27.51 -4.72 -6.88
N LEU A 47 27.85 -5.31 -8.03
CA LEU A 47 28.93 -6.27 -8.17
C LEU A 47 30.20 -5.58 -8.69
N MET A 48 30.10 -4.77 -9.75
CA MET A 48 31.24 -4.16 -10.44
C MET A 48 31.01 -2.67 -10.72
N GLY A 49 31.99 -1.83 -10.42
CA GLY A 49 31.94 -0.37 -10.60
C GLY A 49 31.55 0.38 -9.33
N THR A 50 31.27 1.68 -9.45
CA THR A 50 30.85 2.52 -8.32
C THR A 50 29.35 2.35 -8.06
N LEU A 51 28.99 2.10 -6.81
CA LEU A 51 27.59 2.04 -6.38
C LEU A 51 26.91 3.38 -6.63
N THR A 52 25.88 3.40 -7.47
CA THR A 52 25.17 4.61 -7.88
C THR A 52 23.66 4.41 -7.80
N MET A 53 22.95 5.40 -7.26
CA MET A 53 21.50 5.36 -7.11
C MET A 53 20.85 6.40 -8.03
N GLU A 54 19.85 5.98 -8.77
CA GLU A 54 19.08 6.80 -9.70
C GLU A 54 17.59 6.61 -9.44
N LEU A 55 16.79 7.66 -9.63
CA LEU A 55 15.33 7.58 -9.61
C LEU A 55 14.84 7.46 -11.05
N GLY A 56 14.16 6.36 -11.35
CA GLY A 56 13.67 6.05 -12.68
C GLY A 56 12.16 5.89 -12.77
N GLY A 57 11.70 5.75 -14.01
CA GLY A 57 10.30 5.49 -14.31
C GLY A 57 9.48 6.73 -14.64
N LYS A 58 8.17 6.50 -14.76
CA LYS A 58 7.19 7.53 -15.11
C LYS A 58 6.40 7.90 -13.85
N VAL A 59 6.50 9.15 -13.45
CA VAL A 59 5.69 9.77 -12.41
C VAL A 59 4.48 10.43 -13.05
N ILE A 60 3.31 10.16 -12.50
CA ILE A 60 2.04 10.71 -12.95
C ILE A 60 1.41 11.45 -11.77
N LEU A 61 1.01 12.70 -12.00
CA LEU A 61 0.12 13.45 -11.13
C LEU A 61 -1.15 13.71 -11.93
N ASP A 62 -2.27 13.20 -11.45
CA ASP A 62 -3.54 13.24 -12.16
C ASP A 62 -4.66 13.73 -11.25
N CYS A 63 -5.52 14.60 -11.78
CA CYS A 63 -6.73 15.06 -11.11
C CYS A 63 -7.92 14.92 -12.04
N GLU A 64 -8.71 13.88 -11.83
CA GLU A 64 -9.87 13.56 -12.68
C GLU A 64 -10.88 14.71 -12.75
N LYS A 65 -11.11 15.40 -11.62
CA LYS A 65 -12.09 16.50 -11.52
C LYS A 65 -11.72 17.71 -12.36
N THR A 66 -10.44 18.05 -12.44
CA THR A 66 -9.96 19.21 -13.20
C THR A 66 -9.49 18.82 -14.60
N GLY A 67 -9.27 17.53 -14.87
CA GLY A 67 -8.72 17.02 -16.12
C GLY A 67 -7.23 17.35 -16.31
N VAL A 68 -6.56 17.80 -15.25
CA VAL A 68 -5.13 18.14 -15.26
C VAL A 68 -4.31 16.87 -15.09
N LEU A 69 -3.41 16.62 -16.04
CA LEU A 69 -2.49 15.50 -16.04
C LEU A 69 -1.06 16.01 -16.22
N TRP A 70 -0.23 15.82 -15.20
CA TRP A 70 1.22 15.97 -15.33
C TRP A 70 1.89 14.60 -15.41
N THR A 71 2.71 14.42 -16.43
CA THR A 71 3.57 13.25 -16.58
C THR A 71 5.01 13.71 -16.56
N CYS A 72 5.84 13.07 -15.74
CA CYS A 72 7.28 13.25 -15.67
C CYS A 72 7.98 11.92 -15.91
N LEU A 73 9.07 11.92 -16.68
CA LEU A 73 9.89 10.74 -16.95
C LEU A 73 11.37 11.12 -16.89
N GLN A 74 12.20 10.18 -16.45
CA GLN A 74 13.64 10.25 -16.70
C GLN A 74 13.89 9.86 -18.17
N PRO A 75 14.56 10.70 -18.98
CA PRO A 75 14.87 10.37 -20.36
C PRO A 75 15.83 9.18 -20.43
N PHE A 76 15.49 8.18 -21.24
CA PHE A 76 16.26 6.93 -21.37
C PHE A 76 17.59 7.10 -22.16
N LEU A 77 17.78 8.21 -22.87
CA LEU A 77 18.85 8.42 -23.83
C LEU A 77 19.84 9.53 -23.42
N GLY A 78 20.26 9.51 -22.15
CA GLY A 78 21.23 10.46 -21.60
C GLY A 78 22.58 9.82 -21.29
N GLY A 79 23.67 10.53 -21.56
CA GLY A 79 25.01 10.18 -21.05
C GLY A 79 25.11 10.40 -19.53
N VAL A 80 26.30 10.18 -18.95
CA VAL A 80 26.56 10.37 -17.51
C VAL A 80 26.18 11.79 -17.02
N ASP A 81 26.27 12.79 -17.91
CA ASP A 81 25.95 14.19 -17.61
C ASP A 81 24.45 14.48 -17.49
N GLN A 82 23.58 13.52 -17.82
CA GLN A 82 22.12 13.63 -17.75
C GLN A 82 21.53 12.78 -16.61
N THR A 83 22.36 12.31 -15.69
CA THR A 83 21.91 11.71 -14.44
C THR A 83 21.00 12.71 -13.72
N ASN A 84 19.88 12.24 -13.18
CA ASN A 84 18.86 13.04 -12.49
C ASN A 84 18.01 13.98 -13.36
N MET A 85 18.18 13.94 -14.69
CA MET A 85 17.36 14.73 -15.60
C MET A 85 15.90 14.26 -15.58
N ILE A 86 14.99 15.22 -15.57
CA ILE A 86 13.55 15.01 -15.65
C ILE A 86 12.99 15.77 -16.85
N SER A 87 12.05 15.15 -17.56
CA SER A 87 11.27 15.79 -18.62
C SER A 87 9.82 15.40 -18.47
N GLY A 88 8.92 16.37 -18.61
CA GLY A 88 7.52 16.17 -18.36
C GLY A 88 6.62 17.12 -19.13
N ARG A 89 5.34 16.76 -19.17
CA ARG A 89 4.30 17.54 -19.86
C ARG A 89 3.12 17.73 -18.94
N LEU A 90 2.66 18.97 -18.84
CA LEU A 90 1.41 19.35 -18.20
C LEU A 90 0.32 19.40 -19.28
N LYS A 91 -0.74 18.63 -19.10
CA LYS A 91 -1.85 18.51 -20.02
C LYS A 91 -3.17 18.86 -19.34
N LEU A 92 -4.10 19.38 -20.13
CA LEU A 92 -5.51 19.54 -19.78
C LEU A 92 -6.32 18.78 -20.83
N GLY A 93 -6.89 17.65 -20.43
CA GLY A 93 -7.47 16.68 -21.36
C GLY A 93 -6.44 16.21 -22.41
N LYS A 94 -6.66 16.54 -23.69
CA LYS A 94 -5.75 16.17 -24.79
C LYS A 94 -4.72 17.25 -25.11
N GLU A 95 -4.90 18.47 -24.64
CA GLU A 95 -4.04 19.60 -24.94
C GLU A 95 -2.84 19.63 -24.00
N THR A 96 -1.64 19.89 -24.54
CA THR A 96 -0.44 20.13 -23.74
C THR A 96 -0.32 21.62 -23.48
N LEU A 97 -0.39 22.02 -22.20
CA LEU A 97 -0.30 23.41 -21.77
C LEU A 97 1.15 23.86 -21.60
N ALA A 98 1.98 23.02 -21.01
CA ALA A 98 3.37 23.35 -20.73
C ALA A 98 4.28 22.11 -20.74
N THR A 99 5.58 22.32 -20.93
CA THR A 99 6.63 21.31 -20.77
C THR A 99 7.51 21.67 -19.58
N ILE A 100 7.91 20.68 -18.79
CA ILE A 100 8.75 20.86 -17.61
C ILE A 100 10.03 20.06 -17.84
N GLU A 101 11.19 20.71 -17.77
CA GLU A 101 12.49 20.07 -18.02
C GLU A 101 13.54 20.57 -17.04
N GLY A 102 14.48 19.71 -16.65
CA GLY A 102 15.56 20.08 -15.75
C GLY A 102 16.07 18.90 -14.95
N TYR A 103 16.54 19.15 -13.73
CA TYR A 103 17.15 18.13 -12.87
C TYR A 103 16.47 18.12 -11.49
N TRP A 104 16.13 16.94 -10.97
CA TRP A 104 15.41 16.86 -9.69
C TRP A 104 16.27 17.28 -8.48
N ASP A 105 17.57 17.26 -8.62
CA ASP A 105 18.58 17.79 -7.68
C ASP A 105 19.10 19.17 -8.07
N GLY A 106 18.59 19.76 -9.16
CA GLY A 106 19.06 21.01 -9.75
C GLY A 106 17.91 21.95 -10.14
N ALA A 107 18.12 22.74 -11.19
CA ALA A 107 17.09 23.66 -11.69
C ALA A 107 16.07 22.90 -12.55
N VAL A 108 14.80 23.22 -12.37
CA VAL A 108 13.67 22.74 -13.15
C VAL A 108 12.96 23.95 -13.74
N ASN A 109 12.83 23.98 -15.07
CA ASN A 109 12.17 25.03 -15.81
C ASN A 109 10.80 24.54 -16.31
N ILE A 110 9.88 25.48 -16.47
CA ILE A 110 8.58 25.26 -17.12
C ILE A 110 8.49 26.18 -18.33
N LYS A 111 8.02 25.62 -19.46
CA LYS A 111 7.82 26.33 -20.70
C LYS A 111 6.36 26.27 -21.12
N ASP A 112 5.71 27.42 -21.18
CA ASP A 112 4.33 27.55 -21.65
C ASP A 112 4.29 27.33 -23.17
N ARG A 113 3.44 26.42 -23.63
CA ARG A 113 3.35 26.05 -25.04
C ARG A 113 2.67 27.13 -25.90
N ARG A 114 1.78 27.93 -25.31
CA ARG A 114 1.02 28.98 -26.00
C ARG A 114 1.87 30.24 -26.19
N THR A 115 2.62 30.64 -25.17
CA THR A 115 3.47 31.85 -25.24
C THR A 115 4.89 31.55 -25.71
N GLY A 116 5.36 30.31 -25.54
CA GLY A 116 6.74 29.92 -25.78
C GLY A 116 7.72 30.38 -24.69
N GLU A 117 7.22 31.05 -23.66
CA GLU A 117 8.01 31.60 -22.56
C GLU A 117 8.50 30.48 -21.64
N GLU A 118 9.78 30.54 -21.28
CA GLU A 118 10.41 29.61 -20.34
C GLU A 118 10.76 30.35 -19.05
N GLN A 119 10.37 29.76 -17.92
CA GLN A 119 10.61 30.31 -16.60
C GLN A 119 11.14 29.23 -15.65
N LEU A 120 11.89 29.66 -14.63
CA LEU A 120 12.35 28.77 -13.58
C LEU A 120 11.16 28.35 -12.71
N LEU A 121 10.84 27.05 -12.69
CA LEU A 121 9.78 26.48 -11.86
C LEU A 121 10.27 26.24 -10.43
N TRP A 122 11.43 25.59 -10.28
CA TRP A 122 11.96 25.22 -8.98
C TRP A 122 13.48 24.99 -9.02
N LYS A 123 14.16 25.27 -7.89
CA LYS A 123 15.58 24.98 -7.69
C LYS A 123 15.86 24.76 -6.19
N PRO A 124 16.65 23.75 -5.79
CA PRO A 124 16.97 23.48 -4.39
C PRO A 124 18.10 24.39 -3.89
N THR A 125 17.85 25.71 -3.87
CA THR A 125 18.83 26.68 -3.36
C THR A 125 19.03 26.51 -1.84
N PRO A 126 20.14 27.01 -1.26
CA PRO A 126 20.35 27.00 0.18
C PRO A 126 19.18 27.62 0.96
N GLU A 127 18.56 28.68 0.43
CA GLU A 127 17.40 29.36 1.02
C GLU A 127 16.16 28.46 1.03
N VAL A 128 15.85 27.80 -0.09
CA VAL A 128 14.74 26.82 -0.18
C VAL A 128 14.97 25.66 0.79
N ARG A 129 16.22 25.18 0.92
CA ARG A 129 16.58 24.14 1.89
C ARG A 129 16.41 24.61 3.33
N ALA A 130 16.76 25.86 3.64
CA ALA A 130 16.59 26.45 4.96
C ALA A 130 15.12 26.67 5.34
N GLN A 131 14.24 26.85 4.34
CA GLN A 131 12.79 26.98 4.53
C GLN A 131 12.06 25.64 4.72
N ARG A 132 12.74 24.49 4.60
CA ARG A 132 12.13 23.18 4.83
C ARG A 132 11.58 23.12 6.25
N LEU A 133 10.37 22.56 6.39
CA LEU A 133 9.78 22.30 7.70
C LEU A 133 10.75 21.46 8.53
N LYS A 134 11.10 21.96 9.71
CA LYS A 134 11.91 21.20 10.65
C LYS A 134 11.09 19.99 11.11
N ARG A 135 11.68 18.81 10.98
CA ARG A 135 11.14 17.60 11.59
C ARG A 135 11.25 17.76 13.11
N TYR A 136 10.11 17.75 13.78
CA TYR A 136 10.05 17.60 15.24
C TYR A 136 9.67 16.14 15.51
N THR A 137 10.53 15.43 16.21
CA THR A 137 10.22 14.08 16.70
C THR A 137 10.02 14.15 18.21
N VAL A 138 9.11 13.32 18.73
CA VAL A 138 8.89 13.14 20.16
C VAL A 138 10.16 12.57 20.79
N SER A 139 10.54 12.99 22.00
CA SER A 139 11.71 12.42 22.69
C SER A 139 11.51 10.93 22.98
N ILE A 140 12.59 10.14 22.93
CA ILE A 140 12.56 8.68 23.12
C ILE A 140 11.85 8.28 24.42
N ASP A 141 12.06 9.02 25.52
CA ASP A 141 11.42 8.78 26.83
C ASP A 141 9.88 8.90 26.82
N HIS A 142 9.32 9.50 25.78
CA HIS A 142 7.88 9.69 25.58
C HIS A 142 7.33 8.88 24.40
N GLN A 143 8.17 8.11 23.71
CA GLN A 143 7.76 7.23 22.63
C GLN A 143 7.31 5.86 23.16
N GLY A 144 6.35 5.24 22.49
CA GLY A 144 5.99 3.85 22.75
C GLY A 144 7.04 2.86 22.25
N ASP A 145 6.98 1.62 22.75
CA ASP A 145 7.97 0.55 22.44
C ASP A 145 8.07 0.20 20.95
N PHE A 146 7.00 0.40 20.19
CA PHE A 146 6.92 0.06 18.76
C PHE A 146 7.01 1.28 17.84
N GLU A 147 7.36 2.45 18.37
CA GLU A 147 7.68 3.62 17.55
C GLU A 147 9.06 3.45 16.90
N SER A 148 9.21 3.89 15.65
CA SER A 148 10.38 3.52 14.84
C SER A 148 11.71 3.99 15.44
N GLU A 149 11.78 5.17 16.04
CA GLU A 149 13.04 5.68 16.60
C GLU A 149 13.42 4.91 17.87
N ASN A 150 12.47 4.69 18.79
CA ASN A 150 12.70 3.86 19.98
C ASN A 150 13.01 2.39 19.61
N LEU A 151 12.18 1.76 18.77
CA LEU A 151 12.32 0.35 18.38
C LEU A 151 13.67 0.05 17.72
N TRP A 152 14.18 0.98 16.90
CA TRP A 152 15.45 0.83 16.16
C TRP A 152 16.61 1.58 16.81
N GLN A 153 16.49 2.05 18.06
CA GLN A 153 17.50 2.92 18.67
C GLN A 153 18.88 2.25 18.76
N HIS A 154 18.95 0.98 19.16
CA HIS A 154 20.22 0.27 19.35
C HIS A 154 20.91 -0.03 18.01
N VAL A 155 20.13 -0.46 17.01
CA VAL A 155 20.63 -0.66 15.64
C VAL A 155 21.16 0.65 15.07
N SER A 156 20.40 1.74 15.25
CA SER A 156 20.79 3.06 14.74
C SER A 156 22.05 3.59 15.43
N ALA A 157 22.17 3.42 16.76
CA ALA A 157 23.34 3.80 17.52
C ALA A 157 24.59 3.01 17.10
N ALA A 158 24.47 1.70 16.87
CA ALA A 158 25.56 0.87 16.39
C ALA A 158 26.00 1.25 14.96
N ILE A 159 25.05 1.52 14.05
CA ILE A 159 25.36 2.01 12.70
C ILE A 159 26.09 3.37 12.76
N LEU A 160 25.64 4.30 13.61
CA LEU A 160 26.30 5.59 13.79
C LEU A 160 27.70 5.48 14.40
N GLY A 161 27.93 4.43 15.19
CA GLY A 161 29.25 4.07 15.74
C GLY A 161 30.11 3.22 14.81
N ASP A 162 29.69 2.99 13.56
CA ASP A 162 30.33 2.11 12.58
C ASP A 162 30.52 0.65 13.05
N ASP A 163 29.78 0.20 14.08
CA ASP A 163 29.84 -1.17 14.59
C ASP A 163 28.81 -2.07 13.89
N GLN A 164 29.25 -2.65 12.78
CA GLN A 164 28.41 -3.51 11.95
C GLN A 164 28.04 -4.84 12.63
N ILE A 165 28.86 -5.32 13.56
CA ILE A 165 28.60 -6.59 14.26
C ILE A 165 27.44 -6.38 15.22
N VAL A 166 27.54 -5.38 16.09
CA VAL A 166 26.48 -5.03 17.04
C VAL A 166 25.19 -4.64 16.31
N ALA A 167 25.27 -3.85 15.23
CA ALA A 167 24.10 -3.51 14.43
C ALA A 167 23.36 -4.74 13.89
N THR A 168 24.12 -5.77 13.46
CA THR A 168 23.55 -7.02 12.95
C THR A 168 22.92 -7.85 14.06
N GLU A 169 23.56 -7.93 15.23
CA GLU A 169 23.05 -8.65 16.39
C GLU A 169 21.73 -8.03 16.88
N GLU A 170 21.71 -6.71 17.12
CA GLU A 170 20.52 -5.97 17.56
C GLU A 170 19.38 -6.07 16.53
N LYS A 171 19.70 -5.98 15.23
CA LYS A 171 18.72 -6.19 14.16
C LYS A 171 18.14 -7.61 14.21
N THR A 172 18.98 -8.61 14.45
CA THR A 172 18.56 -10.01 14.50
C THR A 172 17.60 -10.25 15.66
N VAL A 173 17.89 -9.69 16.84
CA VAL A 173 17.02 -9.76 18.03
C VAL A 173 15.61 -9.23 17.71
N LEU A 174 15.52 -8.04 17.10
CA LEU A 174 14.23 -7.45 16.72
C LEU A 174 13.46 -8.29 15.70
N GLU A 175 14.13 -8.77 14.67
CA GLU A 175 13.51 -9.60 13.62
C GLU A 175 13.06 -10.97 14.15
N GLU A 176 13.81 -11.56 15.10
CA GLU A 176 13.44 -12.81 15.76
C GLU A 176 12.22 -12.65 16.66
N ALA A 177 12.16 -11.57 17.44
CA ALA A 177 10.98 -11.24 18.24
C ALA A 177 9.73 -11.07 17.36
N GLN A 178 9.85 -10.36 16.23
CA GLN A 178 8.75 -10.22 15.27
C GLN A 178 8.34 -11.55 14.63
N ARG A 179 9.33 -12.39 14.24
CA ARG A 179 9.07 -13.75 13.73
C ARG A 179 8.36 -14.63 14.76
N ALA A 180 8.76 -14.57 16.02
CA ALA A 180 8.10 -15.30 17.11
C ALA A 180 6.66 -14.83 17.33
N ALA A 181 6.42 -13.51 17.38
CA ALA A 181 5.09 -12.95 17.54
C ALA A 181 4.14 -13.31 16.38
N VAL A 182 4.66 -13.37 15.15
CA VAL A 182 3.88 -13.86 13.98
C VAL A 182 3.52 -15.34 14.14
N LYS A 183 4.47 -16.19 14.59
CA LYS A 183 4.21 -17.62 14.83
C LYS A 183 3.14 -17.81 15.92
N GLU A 184 3.25 -17.08 17.02
CA GLU A 184 2.29 -17.14 18.11
C GLU A 184 0.88 -16.73 17.67
N ARG A 185 0.76 -15.62 16.91
CA ARG A 185 -0.52 -15.19 16.33
C ARG A 185 -1.14 -16.27 15.45
N LYS A 186 -0.34 -16.90 14.58
CA LYS A 186 -0.79 -18.02 13.74
C LYS A 186 -1.25 -19.22 14.57
N LEU A 187 -0.51 -19.61 15.61
CA LEU A 187 -0.89 -20.72 16.49
C LEU A 187 -2.20 -20.46 17.23
N LYS A 188 -2.45 -19.20 17.61
CA LYS A 188 -3.68 -18.76 18.27
C LYS A 188 -4.83 -18.45 17.29
N CYS A 189 -4.60 -18.63 15.98
CA CYS A 189 -5.54 -18.24 14.92
C CYS A 189 -6.00 -16.77 15.03
N LEU A 190 -5.10 -15.87 15.46
CA LEU A 190 -5.36 -14.44 15.58
C LEU A 190 -4.87 -13.71 14.32
N GLU A 191 -5.74 -12.87 13.76
CA GLU A 191 -5.40 -11.98 12.67
C GLU A 191 -4.70 -10.72 13.17
N TRP A 192 -3.73 -10.21 12.41
CA TRP A 192 -3.12 -8.91 12.71
C TRP A 192 -4.02 -7.78 12.23
N VAL A 193 -4.47 -6.94 13.17
CA VAL A 193 -5.32 -5.78 12.86
C VAL A 193 -4.52 -4.49 13.07
N PRO A 194 -4.29 -3.68 12.02
CA PRO A 194 -3.61 -2.39 12.17
C PRO A 194 -4.40 -1.41 13.07
N LYS A 195 -3.66 -0.70 13.93
CA LYS A 195 -4.25 0.21 14.93
C LYS A 195 -4.90 1.43 14.29
N HIS A 196 -4.19 2.15 13.42
CA HIS A 196 -4.60 3.48 12.92
C HIS A 196 -5.08 3.51 11.46
N PHE A 197 -4.98 2.39 10.75
CA PHE A 197 -5.40 2.27 9.36
C PHE A 197 -6.41 1.14 9.20
N GLU A 198 -7.34 1.31 8.27
CA GLU A 198 -8.30 0.30 7.84
C GLU A 198 -8.25 0.16 6.33
N GLN A 199 -8.54 -1.04 5.83
CA GLN A 199 -8.56 -1.29 4.39
C GLN A 199 -9.98 -1.06 3.87
N ASP A 200 -10.13 -0.21 2.87
CA ASP A 200 -11.37 -0.10 2.12
C ASP A 200 -11.59 -1.40 1.32
N LEU A 201 -12.73 -2.06 1.58
CA LEU A 201 -13.07 -3.34 0.97
C LEU A 201 -13.33 -3.23 -0.54
N ILE A 202 -13.66 -2.04 -1.04
CA ILE A 202 -13.97 -1.83 -2.46
C ILE A 202 -12.68 -1.56 -3.24
N SER A 203 -11.89 -0.56 -2.80
CA SER A 203 -10.66 -0.17 -3.51
C SER A 203 -9.43 -0.98 -3.11
N GLY A 204 -9.48 -1.68 -1.97
CA GLY A 204 -8.31 -2.35 -1.37
C GLY A 204 -7.29 -1.39 -0.75
N GLN A 205 -7.57 -0.08 -0.73
CA GLN A 205 -6.65 0.95 -0.24
C GLN A 205 -6.70 1.08 1.28
N TRP A 206 -5.56 1.41 1.89
CA TRP A 206 -5.49 1.71 3.32
C TRP A 206 -5.84 3.17 3.60
N VAL A 207 -6.88 3.37 4.41
CA VAL A 207 -7.37 4.68 4.83
C VAL A 207 -7.04 4.89 6.29
N TYR A 208 -6.61 6.11 6.62
CA TYR A 208 -6.38 6.51 8.00
C TYR A 208 -7.71 6.73 8.73
N LYS A 209 -7.93 5.99 9.83
CA LYS A 209 -9.23 5.93 10.54
C LYS A 209 -9.71 7.27 11.10
N HIS A 210 -8.79 8.20 11.32
CA HIS A 210 -9.07 9.50 11.96
C HIS A 210 -8.86 10.69 11.02
N ALA A 211 -8.94 10.48 9.70
CA ALA A 211 -8.79 11.56 8.74
C ALA A 211 -9.91 12.61 8.90
N ASP A 212 -9.53 13.87 9.18
CA ASP A 212 -10.44 15.02 9.13
C ASP A 212 -10.41 15.61 7.72
N LEU A 213 -11.44 15.32 6.92
CA LEU A 213 -11.58 15.79 5.54
C LEU A 213 -12.41 17.07 5.42
N ARG A 214 -12.64 17.77 6.54
CA ARG A 214 -13.33 19.06 6.50
C ARG A 214 -12.33 20.15 6.10
N PRO A 215 -12.72 21.10 5.23
CA PRO A 215 -11.90 22.28 4.97
C PRO A 215 -11.62 23.04 6.28
N TRP A 216 -10.41 23.58 6.38
CA TRP A 216 -10.02 24.44 7.50
C TRP A 216 -10.95 25.64 7.62
N ASP A 217 -11.50 25.88 8.80
CA ASP A 217 -12.29 27.08 9.13
C ASP A 217 -11.40 28.11 9.84
N PRO A 218 -10.97 29.20 9.17
CA PRO A 218 -10.12 30.21 9.79
C PRO A 218 -10.74 30.92 11.00
N ARG A 219 -12.08 30.85 11.15
CA ARG A 219 -12.80 31.49 12.25
C ARG A 219 -12.88 30.59 13.47
N ASN A 220 -12.85 29.28 13.29
CA ASN A 220 -13.05 28.32 14.36
C ASN A 220 -11.80 27.46 14.65
N ASP A 221 -11.08 27.03 13.63
CA ASP A 221 -9.92 26.17 13.78
C ASP A 221 -8.68 27.00 14.15
N VAL A 222 -7.95 26.55 15.19
CA VAL A 222 -6.82 27.28 15.78
C VAL A 222 -5.50 26.65 15.41
N CYS A 223 -5.37 25.35 15.64
CA CYS A 223 -4.19 24.56 15.26
C CYS A 223 -4.57 23.09 15.09
N GLN A 224 -3.75 22.36 14.33
CA GLN A 224 -3.75 20.90 14.36
C GLN A 224 -2.60 20.42 15.21
N TYR A 225 -2.84 19.35 15.97
CA TYR A 225 -1.83 18.70 16.78
C TYR A 225 -2.06 17.19 16.72
N GLU A 226 -1.00 16.44 16.98
CA GLU A 226 -1.05 15.00 17.11
C GLU A 226 -1.16 14.64 18.60
N PHE A 227 -2.03 13.68 18.91
CA PHE A 227 -2.13 13.07 20.23
C PHE A 227 -2.46 11.58 20.11
N ASN A 228 -1.59 10.71 20.63
CA ASN A 228 -1.71 9.25 20.53
C ASN A 228 -1.92 8.75 19.09
N TYR A 229 -1.11 9.28 18.18
CA TYR A 229 -1.12 9.05 16.73
C TYR A 229 -2.42 9.48 16.03
N VAL A 230 -3.24 10.29 16.71
CA VAL A 230 -4.47 10.88 16.18
C VAL A 230 -4.24 12.36 15.89
N ILE A 231 -4.38 12.76 14.62
CA ILE A 231 -4.37 14.18 14.26
C ILE A 231 -5.70 14.80 14.67
N GLN A 232 -5.65 15.82 15.51
CA GLN A 232 -6.80 16.53 16.07
C GLN A 232 -6.72 18.02 15.74
N THR A 233 -7.89 18.63 15.54
CA THR A 233 -8.00 20.07 15.31
C THR A 233 -8.55 20.75 16.57
N LYS A 234 -7.77 21.67 17.15
CA LYS A 234 -8.23 22.51 18.26
C LYS A 234 -9.13 23.61 17.71
N THR A 235 -10.37 23.68 18.20
CA THR A 235 -11.34 24.70 17.79
C THR A 235 -11.56 25.75 18.89
N ARG A 236 -11.95 26.97 18.49
CA ARG A 236 -12.34 28.06 19.39
C ARG A 236 -13.69 27.78 20.03
N HIS A 237 -14.62 27.27 19.23
CA HIS A 237 -15.96 26.89 19.66
C HIS A 237 -16.11 25.37 19.50
N GLN A 238 -16.77 24.72 20.45
CA GLN A 238 -17.06 23.29 20.33
C GLN A 238 -18.07 23.07 19.20
N THR A 239 -17.59 22.69 18.03
CA THR A 239 -18.44 22.24 16.93
C THR A 239 -18.70 20.75 17.09
N PRO A 240 -19.96 20.28 17.03
CA PRO A 240 -20.25 18.85 17.05
C PRO A 240 -19.57 18.18 15.85
N MET A 241 -18.83 17.09 16.13
CA MET A 241 -18.13 16.31 15.12
C MET A 241 -19.14 15.57 14.24
N ILE A 242 -19.42 16.10 13.05
CA ILE A 242 -20.26 15.42 12.06
C ILE A 242 -19.37 14.39 11.35
N ARG A 243 -19.58 13.09 11.64
CA ARG A 243 -19.03 12.01 10.83
C ARG A 243 -19.85 11.94 9.54
N THR A 244 -19.39 12.59 8.48
CA THR A 244 -20.03 12.47 7.17
C THR A 244 -19.62 11.13 6.57
N SER A 245 -20.53 10.16 6.58
CA SER A 245 -20.50 9.09 5.59
C SER A 245 -20.96 9.68 4.25
N SER A 246 -20.13 9.62 3.22
CA SER A 246 -20.38 9.99 1.82
C SER A 246 -20.03 11.41 1.36
N ILE A 247 -19.04 11.50 0.47
CA ILE A 247 -19.15 12.19 -0.83
C ILE A 247 -18.40 11.30 -1.83
N VAL A 248 -19.10 10.30 -2.37
CA VAL A 248 -18.70 9.64 -3.62
C VAL A 248 -19.62 10.21 -4.70
N SER A 249 -18.98 10.65 -5.78
CA SER A 249 -19.52 11.31 -6.95
C SER A 249 -20.77 10.63 -7.52
N VAL A 250 -21.69 11.47 -7.98
CA VAL A 250 -22.82 11.13 -8.83
C VAL A 250 -22.34 10.41 -10.09
N ASP A 251 -22.91 9.25 -10.40
CA ASP A 251 -23.19 8.87 -11.77
C ASP A 251 -24.59 8.25 -11.88
N GLN A 252 -25.42 8.84 -12.74
CA GLN A 252 -26.75 8.36 -13.08
C GLN A 252 -26.65 7.36 -14.22
N SER A 253 -27.04 6.10 -13.98
CA SER A 253 -27.90 5.38 -14.92
C SER A 253 -28.72 4.29 -14.21
N ASN A 254 -30.04 4.36 -14.45
CA ASN A 254 -31.15 3.48 -14.06
C ASN A 254 -30.79 1.97 -13.96
N THR A 255 -31.34 1.18 -13.03
CA THR A 255 -32.78 0.89 -12.84
C THR A 255 -33.09 0.32 -11.44
N ARG A 256 -34.18 0.83 -10.82
CA ARG A 256 -35.22 0.18 -9.97
C ARG A 256 -34.80 -1.07 -9.14
N SER A 257 -35.00 -1.15 -7.83
CA SER A 257 -36.31 -1.04 -7.15
C SER A 257 -36.15 -0.97 -5.61
N SER A 258 -36.83 0.02 -5.00
CA SER A 258 -37.56 0.03 -3.71
C SER A 258 -37.55 -1.24 -2.82
N VAL A 259 -37.53 -1.16 -1.48
CA VAL A 259 -38.73 -0.84 -0.66
C VAL A 259 -38.38 -0.53 0.83
N SER A 260 -38.95 0.59 1.29
CA SER A 260 -39.50 1.00 2.61
C SER A 260 -38.70 0.99 3.94
N LEU A 261 -38.60 2.22 4.46
CA LEU A 261 -38.70 2.66 5.85
C LEU A 261 -39.84 2.01 6.64
N ILE A 262 -39.59 1.65 7.91
CA ILE A 262 -40.57 1.81 9.01
C ILE A 262 -39.85 2.38 10.24
N LYS A 263 -40.28 3.58 10.65
CA LYS A 263 -40.16 4.14 12.01
C LYS A 263 -41.22 3.49 12.88
N SER A 264 -40.88 3.16 14.14
CA SER A 264 -41.85 3.21 15.23
C SER A 264 -41.17 3.68 16.51
N SER A 265 -41.73 4.72 17.10
CA SER A 265 -41.30 5.38 18.32
C SER A 265 -42.21 5.02 19.50
N LYS A 266 -41.58 4.84 20.68
CA LYS A 266 -42.03 5.26 22.02
C LYS A 266 -43.13 4.46 22.73
N LEU A 267 -42.76 3.89 23.88
CA LEU A 267 -43.59 3.84 25.09
C LEU A 267 -42.69 3.92 26.33
N GLN A 268 -42.97 4.92 27.18
CA GLN A 268 -42.35 5.11 28.49
C GLN A 268 -43.14 4.34 29.55
N LEU A 269 -42.47 3.81 30.57
CA LEU A 269 -42.97 3.79 31.95
C LEU A 269 -41.81 3.65 32.94
N ALA A 270 -41.90 4.40 34.04
CA ALA A 270 -40.86 4.69 35.01
C ALA A 270 -40.92 3.74 36.23
N GLY A 271 -39.80 3.63 36.98
CA GLY A 271 -39.86 3.42 38.44
C GLY A 271 -38.74 2.58 39.09
N LYS A 272 -37.86 3.26 39.86
CA LYS A 272 -37.15 2.88 41.12
C LYS A 272 -36.13 1.71 41.14
N GLY A 273 -34.90 2.01 41.61
CA GLY A 273 -33.87 1.03 42.07
C GLY A 273 -34.09 0.56 43.52
N PRO A 274 -33.07 0.13 44.32
CA PRO A 274 -31.66 -0.26 44.08
C PRO A 274 -31.23 -1.61 44.76
N ARG A 275 -29.91 -1.93 44.81
CA ARG A 275 -29.17 -2.96 45.64
C ARG A 275 -29.25 -4.42 45.16
N ASP A 276 -28.32 -5.35 45.41
CA ASP A 276 -26.93 -5.49 45.91
C ASP A 276 -26.57 -6.99 45.67
N SER A 277 -25.27 -7.33 45.55
CA SER A 277 -24.66 -8.64 45.92
C SER A 277 -25.09 -9.90 45.14
N GLU A 278 -24.35 -11.01 45.00
CA GLU A 278 -23.01 -11.48 45.35
C GLU A 278 -22.81 -12.84 44.63
N SER A 279 -21.56 -13.14 44.29
CA SER A 279 -20.84 -14.41 44.53
C SER A 279 -21.44 -15.80 44.18
N SER A 280 -20.62 -16.56 43.44
CA SER A 280 -20.04 -17.87 43.83
C SER A 280 -20.24 -19.02 42.83
N SER A 281 -19.09 -19.53 42.37
CA SER A 281 -18.81 -20.88 41.86
C SER A 281 -19.21 -21.98 42.87
N PRO A 282 -19.25 -23.29 42.51
CA PRO A 282 -18.06 -24.14 42.23
C PRO A 282 -18.23 -25.04 40.97
N GLU A 283 -17.17 -25.48 40.26
CA GLU A 283 -16.41 -26.76 40.42
C GLU A 283 -17.32 -27.98 40.76
N VAL A 284 -17.25 -29.15 40.12
CA VAL A 284 -16.14 -30.11 39.98
C VAL A 284 -16.41 -31.08 38.81
N GLU A 285 -15.33 -31.72 38.40
CA GLU A 285 -15.03 -32.68 37.33
C GLU A 285 -15.81 -34.03 37.28
N PHE A 286 -15.66 -34.65 36.11
CA PHE A 286 -15.32 -36.07 35.87
C PHE A 286 -16.41 -37.17 35.83
N HIS A 287 -16.43 -37.88 34.70
CA HIS A 287 -16.56 -39.33 34.49
C HIS A 287 -17.64 -39.74 33.50
N SER A 288 -17.15 -40.00 32.28
CA SER A 288 -17.70 -40.96 31.32
C SER A 288 -17.85 -42.33 31.99
N ASP A 289 -19.02 -42.95 31.84
CA ASP A 289 -19.06 -44.36 31.45
C ASP A 289 -20.36 -44.67 30.71
N SER A 290 -20.25 -45.50 29.68
CA SER A 290 -21.33 -45.94 28.80
C SER A 290 -21.46 -47.44 28.91
N SER A 291 -22.65 -47.98 29.19
CA SER A 291 -23.10 -49.26 28.61
C SER A 291 -24.53 -49.64 29.01
N GLN A 292 -25.33 -49.94 27.98
CA GLN A 292 -26.22 -51.12 27.81
C GLN A 292 -27.29 -51.42 28.88
N SER A 293 -28.48 -51.95 28.60
CA SER A 293 -29.34 -52.18 27.44
C SER A 293 -30.57 -52.92 28.01
N GLU A 294 -31.77 -52.58 27.53
CA GLU A 294 -33.01 -53.38 27.49
C GLU A 294 -33.75 -53.79 28.79
N GLY A 295 -35.02 -53.40 28.83
CA GLY A 295 -36.04 -53.82 29.79
C GLY A 295 -37.38 -53.18 29.42
N ASN A 296 -38.18 -53.90 28.63
CA ASN A 296 -39.42 -53.49 28.01
C ASN A 296 -40.61 -53.65 28.99
N ALA A 297 -41.48 -52.64 29.16
CA ALA A 297 -42.94 -52.77 29.43
C ALA A 297 -43.61 -51.40 29.70
N ASP A 298 -44.35 -50.92 28.69
CA ASP A 298 -45.62 -50.19 28.74
C ASP A 298 -45.96 -49.27 29.93
N SER A 299 -45.85 -47.96 29.71
CA SER A 299 -46.92 -47.00 30.05
C SER A 299 -46.79 -45.70 29.24
N ALA A 300 -47.93 -45.14 28.87
CA ALA A 300 -48.10 -44.25 27.74
C ALA A 300 -47.67 -42.77 27.98
N GLN A 301 -47.24 -42.13 26.88
CA GLN A 301 -47.66 -40.79 26.45
C GLN A 301 -46.98 -39.55 27.08
N ARG A 302 -45.88 -39.07 26.45
CA ARG A 302 -45.67 -37.67 25.97
C ARG A 302 -44.21 -37.43 25.48
N HIS A 303 -43.94 -37.70 24.21
CA HIS A 303 -42.74 -37.16 23.53
C HIS A 303 -43.03 -35.74 23.01
N ARG A 304 -42.26 -34.75 23.48
CA ARG A 304 -42.07 -33.46 22.78
C ARG A 304 -41.17 -33.72 21.56
N ARG A 305 -41.75 -33.71 20.35
CA ARG A 305 -40.98 -33.50 19.12
C ARG A 305 -40.60 -32.01 19.05
N LEU A 306 -39.30 -31.71 19.07
CA LEU A 306 -38.77 -30.48 18.52
C LEU A 306 -39.02 -30.53 17.01
N VAL A 307 -40.00 -29.75 16.56
CA VAL A 307 -40.27 -29.56 15.13
C VAL A 307 -39.25 -28.55 14.63
N THR A 308 -38.17 -29.03 14.00
CA THR A 308 -37.30 -28.19 13.17
C THR A 308 -38.12 -27.78 11.95
N ASP A 309 -38.33 -26.47 11.75
CA ASP A 309 -39.13 -25.95 10.65
C ASP A 309 -38.54 -26.43 9.30
N PRO A 310 -39.29 -27.22 8.50
CA PRO A 310 -38.80 -27.76 7.23
C PRO A 310 -38.38 -26.66 6.24
N ARG A 311 -38.90 -25.44 6.38
CA ARG A 311 -38.49 -24.29 5.54
C ARG A 311 -37.09 -23.77 5.89
N MET A 312 -36.63 -23.93 7.12
CA MET A 312 -35.26 -23.56 7.51
C MET A 312 -34.25 -24.59 7.01
N LEU A 313 -34.57 -25.88 7.09
CA LEU A 313 -33.74 -26.95 6.53
C LEU A 313 -33.57 -26.79 5.02
N GLU A 314 -34.63 -26.45 4.30
CA GLU A 314 -34.56 -26.17 2.85
C GLU A 314 -33.69 -24.95 2.53
N LYS A 315 -33.73 -23.90 3.36
CA LYS A 315 -32.84 -22.73 3.19
C LYS A 315 -31.38 -23.05 3.47
N LEU A 316 -31.10 -23.87 4.47
CA LEU A 316 -29.74 -24.31 4.80
C LEU A 316 -29.17 -25.21 3.69
N ASP A 317 -29.96 -26.15 3.18
CA ASP A 317 -29.58 -27.01 2.04
C ASP A 317 -29.32 -26.18 0.77
N ASN A 318 -30.14 -25.17 0.50
CA ASN A 318 -29.90 -24.24 -0.61
C ASN A 318 -28.62 -23.40 -0.42
N LEU A 319 -28.30 -23.00 0.81
CA LEU A 319 -27.08 -22.25 1.13
C LEU A 319 -25.84 -23.13 0.97
N GLU A 320 -25.91 -24.38 1.44
CA GLU A 320 -24.86 -25.38 1.31
C GLU A 320 -24.57 -25.70 -0.16
N LYS A 321 -25.62 -25.91 -0.96
CA LYS A 321 -25.49 -26.07 -2.42
C LYS A 321 -24.86 -24.85 -3.11
N CYS A 322 -25.16 -23.65 -2.64
CA CYS A 322 -24.58 -22.42 -3.18
C CYS A 322 -23.08 -22.30 -2.84
N LEU A 323 -22.70 -22.64 -1.60
CA LEU A 323 -21.30 -22.71 -1.16
C LEU A 323 -20.50 -23.78 -1.92
N GLN A 324 -21.09 -24.95 -2.13
CA GLN A 324 -20.49 -26.02 -2.93
C GLN A 324 -20.22 -25.54 -4.37
N ALA A 325 -21.22 -24.88 -4.99
CA ALA A 325 -21.10 -24.35 -6.34
C ALA A 325 -20.07 -23.21 -6.46
N GLN A 326 -19.88 -22.41 -5.41
CA GLN A 326 -18.84 -21.38 -5.36
C GLN A 326 -17.45 -22.01 -5.25
N THR A 327 -17.30 -23.05 -4.43
CA THR A 327 -16.06 -23.81 -4.26
C THR A 327 -15.64 -24.48 -5.57
N ASP A 328 -16.57 -25.11 -6.28
CA ASP A 328 -16.31 -25.73 -7.59
C ASP A 328 -15.88 -24.71 -8.65
N LYS A 329 -16.41 -23.47 -8.59
CA LYS A 329 -16.00 -22.39 -9.49
C LYS A 329 -14.57 -21.92 -9.20
N LEU A 330 -14.20 -21.81 -7.92
CA LEU A 330 -12.85 -21.47 -7.51
C LEU A 330 -11.84 -22.54 -7.96
N ASP A 331 -12.16 -23.82 -7.78
CA ASP A 331 -11.30 -24.91 -8.26
C ASP A 331 -11.14 -24.93 -9.78
N LYS A 332 -12.18 -24.54 -10.54
CA LYS A 332 -12.08 -24.40 -12.00
C LYS A 332 -11.17 -23.22 -12.38
N LEU A 333 -11.27 -22.09 -11.69
CA LEU A 333 -10.41 -20.94 -11.91
C LEU A 333 -8.95 -21.26 -11.57
N GLN A 334 -8.71 -21.94 -10.44
CA GLN A 334 -7.36 -22.34 -10.02
C GLN A 334 -6.73 -23.30 -11.04
N ARG A 335 -7.47 -24.30 -11.53
CA ARG A 335 -7.00 -25.18 -12.63
C ARG A 335 -6.74 -24.41 -13.93
N GLY A 336 -7.55 -23.41 -14.25
CA GLY A 336 -7.33 -22.53 -15.41
C GLY A 336 -6.05 -21.70 -15.29
N MET A 337 -5.79 -21.16 -14.09
CA MET A 337 -4.54 -20.42 -13.81
C MET A 337 -3.31 -21.34 -13.87
N GLU A 338 -3.40 -22.56 -13.36
CA GLU A 338 -2.31 -23.54 -13.45
C GLU A 338 -2.02 -23.96 -14.90
N GLN A 339 -3.05 -24.11 -15.74
CA GLN A 339 -2.90 -24.37 -17.17
C GLN A 339 -2.26 -23.17 -17.89
N MET A 340 -2.67 -21.94 -17.57
CA MET A 340 -2.06 -20.72 -18.10
C MET A 340 -0.59 -20.60 -17.69
N ALA A 341 -0.27 -20.92 -16.43
CA ALA A 341 1.09 -20.93 -15.91
C ALA A 341 1.96 -22.00 -16.59
N LYS A 342 1.41 -23.21 -16.85
CA LYS A 342 2.09 -24.24 -17.65
C LYS A 342 2.35 -23.78 -19.09
N PHE A 343 1.36 -23.16 -19.74
CA PHE A 343 1.50 -22.64 -21.10
C PHE A 343 2.53 -21.50 -21.20
N GLN A 344 2.58 -20.64 -20.18
CA GLN A 344 3.65 -19.63 -20.05
C GLN A 344 5.01 -20.28 -19.81
N ARG A 345 5.09 -21.37 -19.03
CA ARG A 345 6.33 -22.12 -18.80
C ARG A 345 6.85 -22.80 -20.07
N GLU A 346 5.95 -23.32 -20.91
CA GLU A 346 6.29 -23.93 -22.20
C GLU A 346 6.73 -22.89 -23.25
N ARG A 347 6.22 -21.65 -23.18
CA ARG A 347 6.75 -20.53 -24.00
C ARG A 347 8.11 -20.00 -23.55
N VAL A 348 8.58 -20.37 -22.37
CA VAL A 348 9.82 -19.86 -21.74
C VAL A 348 10.89 -20.96 -21.63
N HIS A 349 10.87 -21.96 -22.52
CA HIS A 349 12.09 -22.73 -22.78
C HIS A 349 12.97 -22.00 -23.81
N PRO A 350 14.21 -21.65 -23.46
CA PRO A 350 15.14 -21.02 -24.38
C PRO A 350 15.51 -22.04 -25.45
N SER A 351 15.55 -21.58 -26.71
CA SER A 351 16.34 -22.21 -27.74
C SER A 351 17.75 -22.42 -27.18
N VAL A 352 18.07 -23.68 -26.87
CA VAL A 352 19.43 -24.14 -26.63
C VAL A 352 20.18 -23.94 -27.94
N VAL A 353 20.80 -22.76 -28.10
CA VAL A 353 21.81 -22.52 -29.12
C VAL A 353 23.00 -23.38 -28.72
N ARG A 354 23.15 -24.51 -29.39
CA ARG A 354 24.40 -25.27 -29.39
C ARG A 354 25.52 -24.32 -29.83
N PHE A 355 26.55 -24.23 -29.00
CA PHE A 355 27.82 -23.60 -29.34
C PHE A 355 28.36 -24.16 -30.67
N GLY A 356 28.38 -23.30 -31.67
CA GLY A 356 28.96 -23.52 -32.99
C GLY A 356 28.89 -22.18 -33.72
N ALA A 357 29.82 -21.28 -33.43
CA ALA A 357 29.89 -20.00 -34.11
C ALA A 357 30.15 -20.22 -35.60
N PRO A 358 29.30 -19.73 -36.53
CA PRO A 358 29.65 -19.72 -37.93
C PRO A 358 30.83 -18.76 -38.13
N TYR A 359 31.82 -19.16 -38.92
CA TYR A 359 33.05 -18.41 -39.19
C TYR A 359 32.79 -16.94 -39.57
N GLU A 360 31.64 -16.66 -40.18
CA GLU A 360 31.11 -15.33 -40.52
C GLU A 360 31.04 -14.39 -39.30
N SER A 361 30.56 -14.86 -38.14
CA SER A 361 30.40 -14.01 -36.95
C SER A 361 31.72 -13.67 -36.27
N VAL A 362 32.70 -14.58 -36.32
CA VAL A 362 34.06 -14.33 -35.80
C VAL A 362 34.80 -13.35 -36.72
N MET A 363 34.62 -13.47 -38.04
CA MET A 363 35.19 -12.53 -39.00
C MET A 363 34.63 -11.11 -38.84
N VAL A 364 33.32 -10.97 -38.61
CA VAL A 364 32.72 -9.65 -38.36
C VAL A 364 33.29 -9.02 -37.09
N VAL A 365 33.46 -9.79 -36.01
CA VAL A 365 34.05 -9.28 -34.76
C VAL A 365 35.53 -8.88 -34.98
N LEU A 366 36.30 -9.68 -35.71
CA LEU A 366 37.70 -9.33 -36.03
C LEU A 366 37.83 -8.09 -36.93
N VAL A 367 36.93 -7.93 -37.90
CA VAL A 367 36.90 -6.74 -38.76
C VAL A 367 36.51 -5.49 -37.98
N VAL A 368 35.54 -5.60 -37.05
CA VAL A 368 35.15 -4.48 -36.17
C VAL A 368 36.31 -4.10 -35.26
N LEU A 369 37.01 -5.07 -34.65
CA LEU A 369 38.17 -4.80 -33.81
C LEU A 369 39.34 -4.19 -34.61
N ALA A 370 39.58 -4.65 -35.83
CA ALA A 370 40.61 -4.08 -36.71
C ALA A 370 40.28 -2.64 -37.12
N LEU A 371 39.02 -2.34 -37.46
CA LEU A 371 38.56 -0.98 -37.76
C LEU A 371 38.68 -0.07 -36.54
N GLN A 372 38.34 -0.57 -35.36
CA GLN A 372 38.42 0.20 -34.12
C GLN A 372 39.87 0.51 -33.75
N TYR A 373 40.80 -0.44 -33.95
CA TYR A 373 42.23 -0.23 -33.80
C TYR A 373 42.77 0.79 -34.81
N LEU A 374 42.36 0.70 -36.08
CA LEU A 374 42.83 1.59 -37.14
C LEU A 374 42.32 3.02 -36.98
N LEU A 375 41.07 3.18 -36.52
CA LEU A 375 40.51 4.49 -36.14
C LEU A 375 41.26 5.06 -34.93
N SER A 376 41.50 4.26 -33.89
CA SER A 376 42.27 4.73 -32.73
C SER A 376 43.71 5.14 -33.08
N PHE A 377 44.34 4.48 -34.06
CA PHE A 377 45.67 4.83 -34.53
C PHE A 377 45.69 6.12 -35.38
N LEU A 378 44.67 6.34 -36.21
CA LEU A 378 44.54 7.55 -37.04
C LEU A 378 44.20 8.79 -36.22
N PHE A 379 43.42 8.66 -35.15
CA PHE A 379 43.03 9.79 -34.29
C PHE A 379 43.97 10.04 -33.10
N ALA A 380 44.97 9.17 -32.86
CA ALA A 380 45.97 9.37 -31.81
C ALA A 380 47.20 10.21 -32.23
N LYS A 381 47.24 10.70 -33.49
CA LYS A 381 48.41 11.42 -34.03
C LYS A 381 48.14 12.87 -34.47
N HIS A 382 47.09 13.50 -33.95
CA HIS A 382 46.85 14.93 -34.18
C HIS A 382 46.67 15.73 -32.90
#